data_AF-A0A9N7N894-F1
#
_entry.id   AF-A0A9N7N894-F1
#
_cell.length_a   1.000
_cell.length_b   1.000
_cell.length_c   1.000
_cell.angle_alpha   90.00
_cell.angle_beta   90.00
_cell.angle_gamma   90.00
#
_symmetry.space_group_name_H-M   'P 1'
#
loop_
_entity.id
_entity.type
_entity.pdbx_description
1 polymer ?
#
loop_
_entity_poly.entity_id
_entity_poly.type
_entity_poly.pdbx_seq_one_letter_code
_entity_poly.pdbx_strand_id
1 'polypeptide(L)'
;MSQEPIFPNLPPEIIINILSRLPIKTIISYKLVCKPWLELLETRDFADSHLSKSLPGLIIRKSTIDGSNYTKTLKFFELNDESDHDRHHNLHYNLVTEFDHDSFISHYTCIQGSANGLLFLRDLNTKPNTLHICNPITREYLELRSREKFLYSYPTKVTYGFGVSTKTGRYKVVRVFHECTRDTNTKALLDIPKSECHVYTLGTGSWRKIAHDHAKLEYNCRSTGAFLNGNLHWLVVDLEGTCRISCFDLETELFRTFTIPFNVILNRSRCLGDLFVLGDRLCICDNTSEDEIVIWLMREYEDETSWAKEYVMSKRPDLDGECNEVVRPMKVFRNGDVLMAWDDYFLFYYSERDKGSRSIAMFECMGSIDSCLHKPSFIPLTNFPMENVMSF
;
A
#
# COMPACT_ATOMS: atom_id res chain seq x y z
N MET A 1 7.76 26.40 -48.21
CA MET A 1 7.25 25.03 -47.93
C MET A 1 7.45 24.76 -46.46
N SER A 2 6.42 25.04 -45.66
CA SER A 2 6.33 24.58 -44.28
C SER A 2 6.24 23.06 -44.31
N GLN A 3 7.16 22.36 -43.66
CA GLN A 3 6.99 20.94 -43.39
C GLN A 3 5.73 20.79 -42.53
N GLU A 4 4.67 20.22 -43.09
CA GLU A 4 3.56 19.74 -42.29
C GLU A 4 4.11 18.71 -41.31
N PRO A 5 3.81 18.83 -40.00
CA PRO A 5 4.26 17.85 -39.03
C PRO A 5 3.66 16.50 -39.41
N ILE A 6 4.47 15.43 -39.42
CA ILE A 6 4.12 14.08 -39.92
C ILE A 6 3.04 13.35 -39.06
N PHE A 7 2.60 13.96 -37.95
CA PHE A 7 1.67 13.35 -36.99
C PHE A 7 0.15 13.70 -37.07
N PRO A 8 -0.45 14.41 -38.04
CA PRO A 8 -1.82 14.90 -37.89
C PRO A 8 -2.89 13.82 -38.18
N ASN A 9 -2.48 12.60 -38.60
CA ASN A 9 -3.39 11.62 -39.20
C ASN A 9 -3.56 10.31 -38.40
N LEU A 10 -3.00 10.21 -37.18
CA LEU A 10 -3.26 9.05 -36.34
C LEU A 10 -4.52 9.25 -35.49
N PRO A 11 -5.44 8.27 -35.44
CA PRO A 11 -6.57 8.32 -34.52
C PRO A 11 -6.11 8.48 -33.06
N PRO A 12 -6.83 9.26 -32.22
CA PRO A 12 -6.46 9.49 -30.83
C PRO A 12 -6.21 8.21 -30.04
N GLU A 13 -6.94 7.13 -30.33
CA GLU A 13 -6.81 5.82 -29.67
C GLU A 13 -5.45 5.18 -29.93
N ILE A 14 -4.91 5.35 -31.14
CA ILE A 14 -3.58 4.85 -31.52
C ILE A 14 -2.50 5.66 -30.82
N ILE A 15 -2.67 6.98 -30.75
CA ILE A 15 -1.73 7.85 -30.02
C ILE A 15 -1.73 7.47 -28.54
N ILE A 16 -2.89 7.32 -27.91
CA ILE A 16 -3.02 6.84 -26.52
C ILE A 16 -2.31 5.49 -26.34
N ASN A 17 -2.49 4.54 -27.27
CA ASN A 17 -1.84 3.23 -27.17
C ASN A 17 -0.31 3.33 -27.20
N ILE A 18 0.24 4.22 -28.03
CA ILE A 18 1.68 4.46 -28.14
C ILE A 18 2.19 5.16 -26.87
N LEU A 19 1.59 6.29 -26.50
CA LEU A 19 2.08 7.11 -25.39
C LEU A 19 1.96 6.40 -24.03
N SER A 20 0.92 5.58 -23.85
CA SER A 20 0.70 4.81 -22.61
C SER A 20 1.74 3.71 -22.34
N ARG A 21 2.65 3.44 -23.29
CA ARG A 21 3.75 2.47 -23.15
C ARG A 21 5.10 3.13 -22.87
N LEU A 22 5.16 4.46 -22.92
CA LEU A 22 6.41 5.19 -22.73
C LEU A 22 6.76 5.31 -21.24
N PRO A 23 8.04 5.51 -20.90
CA PRO A 23 8.44 5.82 -19.53
C PRO A 23 7.75 7.08 -19.01
N ILE A 24 7.44 7.10 -17.72
CA ILE A 24 6.67 8.19 -17.08
C ILE A 24 7.33 9.55 -17.29
N LYS A 25 8.67 9.62 -17.16
CA LYS A 25 9.43 10.86 -17.38
C LYS A 25 9.21 11.41 -18.80
N THR A 26 9.20 10.52 -19.80
CA THR A 26 8.95 10.89 -21.20
C THR A 26 7.53 11.42 -21.38
N ILE A 27 6.54 10.75 -20.80
CA ILE A 27 5.13 11.19 -20.85
C ILE A 27 4.97 12.58 -20.22
N ILE A 28 5.59 12.82 -19.06
CA ILE A 28 5.56 14.13 -18.40
C ILE A 28 6.17 15.21 -19.30
N SER A 29 7.32 14.95 -19.94
CA SER A 29 7.92 15.90 -20.89
C SER A 29 7.01 16.18 -22.09
N TYR A 30 6.23 15.20 -22.54
CA TYR A 30 5.32 15.35 -23.68
C TYR A 30 4.13 16.26 -23.43
N LYS A 31 3.72 16.46 -22.15
CA LYS A 31 2.75 17.49 -21.78
C LYS A 31 3.20 18.90 -22.19
N LEU A 32 4.51 19.12 -22.37
CA LEU A 32 5.09 20.42 -22.73
C LEU A 32 5.27 20.63 -24.23
N VAL A 33 5.03 19.61 -25.07
CA VAL A 33 5.32 19.66 -26.52
C VAL A 33 4.27 20.46 -27.28
N CYS A 34 2.98 20.14 -27.11
CA CYS A 34 1.88 20.88 -27.73
C CYS A 34 0.53 20.65 -27.02
N LYS A 35 -0.44 21.55 -27.24
CA LYS A 35 -1.77 21.51 -26.59
C LYS A 35 -2.56 20.24 -26.87
N PRO A 36 -2.65 19.71 -28.11
CA PRO A 36 -3.40 18.47 -28.36
C PRO A 36 -2.85 17.27 -27.57
N TRP A 37 -1.53 17.21 -27.36
CA TRP A 37 -0.92 16.14 -26.57
C TRP A 37 -1.20 16.33 -25.08
N LEU A 38 -1.14 17.56 -24.58
CA LEU A 38 -1.55 17.88 -23.20
C LEU A 38 -3.00 17.43 -22.95
N GLU A 39 -3.93 17.87 -23.81
CA GLU A 39 -5.35 17.51 -23.71
C GLU A 39 -5.56 15.99 -23.76
N LEU A 40 -4.86 15.29 -24.67
CA LEU A 40 -4.93 13.84 -24.78
C LEU A 40 -4.40 13.13 -23.52
N LEU A 41 -3.29 13.59 -22.96
CA LEU A 41 -2.65 13.02 -21.76
C LEU A 41 -3.44 13.29 -20.46
N GLU A 42 -4.37 14.25 -20.48
CA GLU A 42 -5.29 14.56 -19.38
C GLU A 42 -6.62 13.78 -19.48
N THR A 43 -6.84 13.05 -20.57
CA THR A 43 -8.04 12.22 -20.73
C THR A 43 -8.06 11.02 -19.79
N ARG A 44 -9.26 10.62 -19.39
CA ARG A 44 -9.49 9.37 -18.65
C ARG A 44 -9.05 8.14 -19.43
N ASP A 45 -9.29 8.12 -20.74
CA ASP A 45 -8.89 7.00 -21.61
C ASP A 45 -7.36 6.81 -21.61
N PHE A 46 -6.59 7.90 -21.64
CA PHE A 46 -5.14 7.81 -21.49
C PHE A 46 -4.75 7.28 -20.11
N ALA A 47 -5.33 7.81 -19.04
CA ALA A 47 -5.02 7.41 -17.68
C ALA A 47 -5.31 5.93 -17.42
N ASP A 48 -6.48 5.44 -17.85
CA ASP A 48 -6.89 4.03 -17.73
C ASP A 48 -6.02 3.12 -18.62
N SER A 49 -5.70 3.57 -19.84
CA SER A 49 -4.82 2.86 -20.78
C SER A 49 -3.38 2.75 -20.28
N HIS A 50 -2.82 3.82 -19.69
CA HIS A 50 -1.51 3.82 -19.04
C HIS A 50 -1.54 2.92 -17.81
N LEU A 51 -2.49 3.14 -16.90
CA LEU A 51 -2.63 2.34 -15.68
C LEU A 51 -2.70 0.86 -16.03
N SER A 52 -3.54 0.42 -16.97
CA SER A 52 -3.63 -1.02 -17.33
C SER A 52 -2.27 -1.64 -17.71
N LYS A 53 -1.39 -0.89 -18.39
CA LYS A 53 -0.07 -1.34 -18.84
C LYS A 53 1.06 -1.12 -17.84
N SER A 54 0.86 -0.27 -16.83
CA SER A 54 1.90 0.04 -15.86
C SER A 54 2.25 -1.17 -15.00
N LEU A 55 3.54 -1.33 -14.72
CA LEU A 55 4.06 -2.27 -13.75
C LEU A 55 4.16 -1.61 -12.37
N PRO A 56 3.96 -2.35 -11.26
CA PRO A 56 4.21 -1.83 -9.93
C PRO A 56 5.70 -1.48 -9.76
N GLY A 57 5.97 -0.23 -9.40
CA GLY A 57 7.24 0.21 -8.85
C GLY A 57 7.21 0.24 -7.32
N LEU A 58 8.22 0.87 -6.73
CA LEU A 58 8.38 0.98 -5.28
C LEU A 58 8.32 2.44 -4.86
N ILE A 59 7.40 2.76 -3.94
CA ILE A 59 7.42 4.04 -3.24
C ILE A 59 8.13 3.86 -1.92
N ILE A 60 9.04 4.79 -1.64
CA ILE A 60 9.80 4.86 -0.41
C ILE A 60 9.63 6.26 0.16
N ARG A 61 9.11 6.32 1.36
CA ARG A 61 9.23 7.48 2.23
C ARG A 61 10.42 7.26 3.14
N LYS A 62 11.38 8.18 3.07
CA LYS A 62 12.63 8.11 3.83
C LYS A 62 12.74 9.32 4.75
N SER A 63 12.98 9.05 6.03
CA SER A 63 13.41 10.06 6.99
C SER A 63 14.93 10.13 7.02
N THR A 64 15.51 11.30 6.79
CA THR A 64 16.97 11.51 6.87
C THR A 64 17.29 12.50 7.98
N ILE A 65 18.24 12.12 8.84
CA ILE A 65 18.78 12.98 9.90
C ILE A 65 20.16 13.45 9.47
N ASP A 66 20.32 14.76 9.27
CA ASP A 66 21.62 15.39 9.00
C ASP A 66 21.88 16.48 10.06
N GLY A 67 22.65 16.12 11.09
CA GLY A 67 22.84 16.96 12.28
C GLY A 67 21.51 17.24 13.00
N SER A 68 21.07 18.51 13.00
CA SER A 68 19.77 18.92 13.56
C SER A 68 18.65 18.96 12.52
N ASN A 69 18.95 18.76 11.23
CA ASN A 69 17.95 18.83 10.17
C ASN A 69 17.29 17.47 10.00
N TYR A 70 15.97 17.48 10.05
CA TYR A 70 15.13 16.32 9.82
C TYR A 70 14.36 16.55 8.53
N THR A 71 14.63 15.73 7.51
CA THR A 71 13.98 15.85 6.21
C THR A 71 13.27 14.56 5.87
N LYS A 72 12.05 14.67 5.33
CA LYS A 72 11.33 13.52 4.79
C LYS A 72 11.16 13.66 3.30
N THR A 73 11.58 12.65 2.57
CA THR A 73 11.41 12.59 1.12
C THR A 73 10.52 11.42 0.76
N LEU A 74 9.69 11.61 -0.26
CA LEU A 74 8.98 10.51 -0.90
C LEU A 74 9.52 10.33 -2.31
N LYS A 75 9.99 9.12 -2.58
CA LYS A 75 10.65 8.73 -3.82
C LYS A 75 9.87 7.59 -4.46
N PHE A 76 9.67 7.68 -5.77
CA PHE A 76 9.08 6.60 -6.56
C PHE A 76 10.15 6.02 -7.49
N PHE A 77 10.31 4.70 -7.42
CA PHE A 77 11.26 3.93 -8.22
C PHE A 77 10.51 2.98 -9.15
N GLU A 78 10.89 2.99 -10.42
CA GLU A 78 10.59 1.88 -11.33
C GLU A 78 11.56 0.74 -11.02
N LEU A 79 11.02 -0.46 -10.84
CA LEU A 79 11.82 -1.68 -10.62
C LEU A 79 11.95 -2.41 -11.97
N ASN A 80 13.18 -2.61 -12.42
CA ASN A 80 13.44 -3.36 -13.63
C ASN A 80 13.49 -4.86 -13.31
N ASP A 81 12.56 -5.60 -13.90
CA ASP A 81 12.45 -7.06 -13.78
C ASP A 81 13.01 -7.76 -15.03
N GLU A 82 13.88 -7.07 -15.78
CA GLU A 82 14.55 -7.65 -16.94
C GLU A 82 15.69 -8.55 -16.48
N SER A 83 15.72 -9.76 -17.04
CA SER A 83 16.71 -10.78 -16.78
C SER A 83 18.02 -10.40 -17.46
N ASP A 84 18.71 -9.38 -16.95
CA ASP A 84 20.03 -9.10 -17.47
C ASP A 84 20.97 -10.22 -17.03
N HIS A 85 21.75 -10.74 -17.99
CA HIS A 85 22.78 -11.76 -17.79
C HIS A 85 23.96 -11.24 -16.94
N ASP A 86 23.80 -10.10 -16.27
CA ASP A 86 24.85 -9.47 -15.51
C ASP A 86 25.14 -10.27 -14.23
N ARG A 87 26.42 -10.56 -14.03
CA ARG A 87 26.93 -11.36 -12.91
C ARG A 87 26.90 -10.57 -11.58
N HIS A 88 26.44 -9.32 -11.64
CA HIS A 88 26.28 -8.42 -10.51
C HIS A 88 24.79 -8.35 -10.14
N HIS A 89 24.42 -9.12 -9.11
CA HIS A 89 23.07 -9.31 -8.58
C HIS A 89 22.44 -8.05 -7.94
N ASN A 90 22.69 -6.86 -8.47
CA ASN A 90 22.10 -5.64 -7.93
C ASN A 90 20.70 -5.45 -8.48
N LEU A 91 19.75 -5.10 -7.62
CA LEU A 91 18.41 -4.70 -8.03
C LEU A 91 18.53 -3.49 -8.96
N HIS A 92 18.04 -3.62 -10.19
CA HIS A 92 18.04 -2.52 -11.15
C HIS A 92 16.78 -1.67 -10.92
N TYR A 93 16.96 -0.39 -10.64
CA TYR A 93 15.86 0.53 -10.40
C TYR A 93 16.17 1.91 -10.96
N ASN A 94 15.12 2.65 -11.32
CA ASN A 94 15.22 4.01 -11.83
C ASN A 94 14.37 4.94 -10.99
N LEU A 95 14.96 6.03 -10.47
CA LEU A 95 14.20 7.08 -9.78
C LEU A 95 13.30 7.78 -10.79
N VAL A 96 11.97 7.69 -10.61
CA VAL A 96 10.97 8.34 -11.46
C VAL A 96 10.75 9.78 -11.02
N THR A 97 10.42 9.97 -9.74
CA THR A 97 10.20 11.28 -9.13
C THR A 97 10.59 11.26 -7.66
N GLU A 98 10.96 12.43 -7.18
CA GLU A 98 11.26 12.72 -5.78
C GLU A 98 10.64 14.05 -5.42
N PHE A 99 10.11 14.14 -4.22
CA PHE A 99 9.62 15.39 -3.66
C PHE A 99 9.75 15.41 -2.14
N ASP A 100 9.87 16.62 -1.61
CA ASP A 100 9.86 16.88 -0.18
C ASP A 100 8.48 16.55 0.38
N HIS A 101 8.42 15.56 1.28
CA HIS A 101 7.18 15.15 1.91
C HIS A 101 6.59 16.26 2.77
N ASP A 102 7.46 17.00 3.47
CA ASP A 102 7.05 18.00 4.45
C ASP A 102 6.48 19.26 3.78
N SER A 103 6.70 19.41 2.46
CA SER A 103 6.15 20.50 1.66
C SER A 103 4.63 20.39 1.41
N PHE A 104 4.02 19.21 1.57
CA PHE A 104 2.59 19.03 1.30
C PHE A 104 1.80 18.21 2.34
N ILE A 105 2.45 17.36 3.16
CA ILE A 105 1.78 16.66 4.29
C ILE A 105 2.70 16.63 5.53
N SER A 106 2.10 16.66 6.73
CA SER A 106 2.76 16.49 8.05
C SER A 106 3.89 15.45 8.10
N HIS A 107 4.94 15.79 8.86
CA HIS A 107 6.08 14.93 9.17
C HIS A 107 5.70 13.57 9.79
N TYR A 108 4.48 13.39 10.32
CA TYR A 108 4.07 12.17 11.03
C TYR A 108 3.15 11.29 10.19
N THR A 109 3.20 11.46 8.88
CA THR A 109 2.43 10.64 7.95
C THR A 109 2.97 9.22 7.85
N CYS A 110 2.13 8.25 7.51
CA CYS A 110 2.53 6.89 7.12
C CYS A 110 1.71 6.46 5.91
N ILE A 111 2.34 5.66 5.05
CA ILE A 111 1.69 4.97 3.95
C ILE A 111 0.85 3.85 4.56
N GLN A 112 -0.41 3.82 4.17
CA GLN A 112 -1.35 2.79 4.60
C GLN A 112 -1.62 1.83 3.45
N GLY A 113 -1.67 2.31 2.21
CA GLY A 113 -1.80 1.42 1.08
C GLY A 113 -1.71 2.14 -0.24
N SER A 114 -1.80 1.36 -1.30
CA SER A 114 -1.70 1.80 -2.68
C SER A 114 -2.68 0.98 -3.50
N ALA A 115 -3.48 1.65 -4.31
CA ALA A 115 -4.43 0.99 -5.19
C ALA A 115 -4.56 1.79 -6.48
N ASN A 116 -4.37 1.12 -7.63
CA ASN A 116 -4.62 1.65 -8.96
C ASN A 116 -4.17 3.11 -9.17
N GLY A 117 -2.92 3.45 -8.87
CA GLY A 117 -2.41 4.81 -9.10
C GLY A 117 -2.46 5.77 -7.92
N LEU A 118 -3.19 5.44 -6.86
CA LEU A 118 -3.38 6.33 -5.73
C LEU A 118 -2.75 5.74 -4.46
N LEU A 119 -2.19 6.62 -3.64
CA LEU A 119 -1.69 6.33 -2.31
C LEU A 119 -2.72 6.74 -1.25
N PHE A 120 -2.86 5.92 -0.22
CA PHE A 120 -3.58 6.26 0.99
C PHE A 120 -2.59 6.50 2.12
N LEU A 121 -2.66 7.70 2.68
CA LEU A 121 -1.73 8.22 3.66
C LEU A 121 -2.49 8.63 4.93
N ARG A 122 -1.85 8.44 6.08
CA ARG A 122 -2.42 8.76 7.40
C ARG A 122 -1.47 9.59 8.21
N ASP A 123 -1.89 10.78 8.61
CA ASP A 123 -1.17 11.66 9.52
C ASP A 123 -1.42 11.26 10.98
N LEU A 124 -0.36 10.92 11.69
CA LEU A 124 -0.43 10.45 13.09
C LEU A 124 -0.44 11.60 14.11
N ASN A 125 -0.23 12.86 13.68
CA ASN A 125 -0.19 14.00 14.59
C ASN A 125 -1.54 14.52 15.04
N THR A 126 -2.57 14.30 14.23
CA THR A 126 -3.90 14.83 14.49
C THR A 126 -4.75 13.79 15.23
N LYS A 127 -5.71 14.27 16.04
CA LYS A 127 -6.72 13.43 16.70
C LYS A 127 -8.11 13.93 16.33
N PRO A 128 -8.92 13.16 15.56
CA PRO A 128 -8.57 11.91 14.90
C PRO A 128 -7.48 12.12 13.83
N ASN A 129 -6.80 11.04 13.46
CA ASN A 129 -5.78 11.07 12.41
C ASN A 129 -6.38 11.63 11.11
N THR A 130 -5.68 12.57 10.49
CA THR A 130 -6.04 13.15 9.20
C THR A 130 -5.65 12.15 8.13
N LEU A 131 -6.54 11.97 7.16
CA LEU A 131 -6.40 10.97 6.12
C LEU A 131 -6.26 11.66 4.78
N HIS A 132 -5.32 11.21 3.96
CA HIS A 132 -5.04 11.80 2.66
C HIS A 132 -5.03 10.74 1.56
N ILE A 133 -5.45 11.15 0.36
CA ILE A 133 -5.19 10.42 -0.87
C ILE A 133 -4.21 11.25 -1.70
N CYS A 134 -3.20 10.60 -2.26
CA CYS A 134 -2.16 11.26 -3.05
C CYS A 134 -1.96 10.51 -4.37
N ASN A 135 -1.85 11.26 -5.47
CA ASN A 135 -1.28 10.75 -6.70
C ASN A 135 0.14 11.34 -6.86
N PRO A 136 1.20 10.53 -6.68
CA PRO A 136 2.57 10.99 -6.75
C PRO A 136 3.02 11.36 -8.17
N ILE A 137 2.33 10.90 -9.21
CA ILE A 137 2.66 11.17 -10.61
C ILE A 137 2.06 12.49 -11.08
N THR A 138 0.79 12.75 -10.74
CA THR A 138 0.15 14.05 -11.04
C THR A 138 0.50 15.14 -10.03
N ARG A 139 1.14 14.76 -8.91
CA ARG A 139 1.47 15.63 -7.77
C ARG A 139 0.25 16.33 -7.19
N GLU A 140 -0.81 15.56 -7.05
CA GLU A 140 -2.06 16.01 -6.46
C GLU A 140 -2.32 15.23 -5.18
N TYR A 141 -2.94 15.88 -4.20
CA TYR A 141 -3.43 15.23 -3.00
C TYR A 141 -4.75 15.85 -2.55
N LEU A 142 -5.49 15.10 -1.74
CA LEU A 142 -6.72 15.54 -1.12
C LEU A 142 -6.78 15.04 0.32
N GLU A 143 -7.52 15.76 1.15
CA GLU A 143 -7.80 15.38 2.54
C GLU A 143 -9.22 14.80 2.66
N LEU A 144 -9.34 13.62 3.27
CA LEU A 144 -10.61 12.97 3.55
C LEU A 144 -11.22 13.55 4.82
N ARG A 145 -12.05 14.58 4.65
CA ARG A 145 -12.65 15.30 5.78
C ARG A 145 -13.58 14.38 6.58
N SER A 146 -13.42 14.40 7.89
CA SER A 146 -14.33 13.72 8.83
C SER A 146 -15.05 14.76 9.68
N ARG A 147 -16.36 14.94 9.47
CA ARG A 147 -17.20 15.89 10.25
C ARG A 147 -17.80 15.28 11.52
N GLU A 148 -17.45 14.04 11.81
CA GLU A 148 -18.11 13.21 12.82
C GLU A 148 -17.56 13.49 14.22
N LYS A 149 -18.38 14.17 15.05
CA LYS A 149 -18.05 14.54 16.44
C LYS A 149 -17.98 13.34 17.41
N PHE A 150 -18.43 12.15 17.00
CA PHE A 150 -18.39 10.96 17.87
C PHE A 150 -17.02 10.28 17.91
N LEU A 151 -16.07 10.70 17.05
CA LEU A 151 -14.68 10.24 17.10
C LEU A 151 -13.96 10.57 18.43
N TYR A 152 -14.60 11.37 19.29
CA TYR A 152 -14.05 11.88 20.54
C TYR A 152 -14.67 11.25 21.81
N SER A 153 -15.67 10.37 21.72
CA SER A 153 -16.46 9.95 22.89
C SER A 153 -15.90 8.76 23.69
N TYR A 154 -14.98 7.97 23.15
CA TYR A 154 -14.39 6.81 23.84
C TYR A 154 -13.03 6.46 23.24
N PRO A 155 -12.13 5.80 24.00
CA PRO A 155 -10.88 5.30 23.43
C PRO A 155 -11.20 4.25 22.36
N THR A 156 -10.75 4.50 21.13
CA THR A 156 -10.93 3.60 20.00
C THR A 156 -9.60 3.28 19.34
N LYS A 157 -9.47 2.04 18.87
CA LYS A 157 -8.48 1.66 17.87
C LYS A 157 -9.14 1.78 16.50
N VAL A 158 -8.37 2.13 15.47
CA VAL A 158 -8.90 2.24 14.10
C VAL A 158 -8.03 1.44 13.15
N THR A 159 -8.68 0.53 12.44
CA THR A 159 -8.08 -0.23 11.34
C THR A 159 -8.52 0.41 10.03
N TYR A 160 -7.62 0.48 9.06
CA TYR A 160 -7.91 1.07 7.76
C TYR A 160 -7.70 0.08 6.63
N GLY A 161 -8.28 0.36 5.47
CA GLY A 161 -7.95 -0.29 4.21
C GLY A 161 -8.32 0.62 3.05
N PHE A 162 -7.60 0.47 1.94
CA PHE A 162 -7.79 1.28 0.74
C PHE A 162 -7.74 0.40 -0.49
N GLY A 163 -8.71 0.58 -1.38
CA GLY A 163 -8.80 -0.23 -2.58
C GLY A 163 -9.80 0.31 -3.59
N VAL A 164 -10.01 -0.46 -4.65
CA VAL A 164 -10.93 -0.14 -5.75
C VAL A 164 -11.91 -1.27 -5.95
N SER A 165 -13.19 -0.95 -6.08
CA SER A 165 -14.18 -1.92 -6.56
C SER A 165 -13.88 -2.27 -8.02
N THR A 166 -13.66 -3.55 -8.31
CA THR A 166 -13.29 -4.03 -9.65
C THR A 166 -14.43 -3.89 -10.66
N LYS A 167 -15.70 -3.85 -10.21
CA LYS A 167 -16.87 -3.69 -11.08
C LYS A 167 -17.20 -2.24 -11.36
N THR A 168 -17.20 -1.38 -10.34
CA THR A 168 -17.57 0.04 -10.50
C THR A 168 -16.38 0.97 -10.76
N GLY A 169 -15.15 0.51 -10.54
CA GLY A 169 -13.95 1.34 -10.64
C GLY A 169 -13.86 2.43 -9.56
N ARG A 170 -14.71 2.36 -8.52
CA ARG A 170 -14.75 3.37 -7.46
C ARG A 170 -13.71 3.07 -6.39
N TYR A 171 -12.88 4.06 -6.11
CA TYR A 171 -11.95 4.04 -5.00
C TYR A 171 -12.69 4.19 -3.67
N LYS A 172 -12.31 3.37 -2.71
CA LYS A 172 -12.92 3.37 -1.38
C LYS A 172 -11.86 3.29 -0.30
N VAL A 173 -12.04 4.11 0.73
CA VAL A 173 -11.32 3.97 2.00
C VAL A 173 -12.29 3.38 3.01
N VAL A 174 -11.86 2.31 3.67
CA VAL A 174 -12.60 1.66 4.74
C VAL A 174 -11.87 1.95 6.04
N ARG A 175 -12.63 2.33 7.07
CA ARG A 175 -12.12 2.40 8.44
C ARG A 175 -13.05 1.65 9.36
N VAL A 176 -12.48 0.88 10.27
CA VAL A 176 -13.24 0.14 11.28
C VAL A 176 -12.79 0.65 12.64
N PHE A 177 -13.72 1.25 13.38
CA PHE A 177 -13.52 1.67 14.76
C PHE A 177 -13.77 0.49 15.68
N HIS A 178 -12.85 0.25 16.59
CA HIS A 178 -12.97 -0.78 17.61
C HIS A 178 -13.13 -0.08 18.95
N GLU A 179 -14.21 -0.38 19.64
CA GLU A 179 -14.45 0.15 20.97
C GLU A 179 -13.46 -0.49 21.96
N CYS A 180 -12.84 0.33 22.80
CA CYS A 180 -11.95 -0.14 23.85
C CYS A 180 -12.41 0.43 25.20
N THR A 181 -12.08 -0.26 26.29
CA THR A 181 -12.03 0.33 27.63
C THR A 181 -10.58 0.58 28.04
N ARG A 182 -10.35 1.44 29.02
CA ARG A 182 -9.04 1.57 29.66
C ARG A 182 -9.03 0.76 30.94
N ASP A 183 -8.07 -0.13 31.06
CA ASP A 183 -7.76 -0.78 32.33
C ASP A 183 -7.37 0.27 33.38
N THR A 184 -7.98 0.21 34.56
CA THR A 184 -7.81 1.25 35.59
C THR A 184 -6.41 1.27 36.19
N ASN A 185 -5.70 0.14 36.17
CA ASN A 185 -4.40 -0.02 36.84
C ASN A 185 -3.23 0.23 35.89
N THR A 186 -3.28 -0.41 34.71
CA THR A 186 -2.22 -0.37 33.69
C THR A 186 -2.41 0.74 32.67
N LYS A 187 -3.61 1.35 32.61
CA LYS A 187 -4.04 2.29 31.56
C LYS A 187 -4.03 1.69 30.15
N ALA A 188 -3.83 0.37 30.01
CA ALA A 188 -3.85 -0.32 28.73
C ALA A 188 -5.26 -0.29 28.12
N LEU A 189 -5.33 -0.28 26.78
CA LEU A 189 -6.61 -0.42 26.07
C LEU A 189 -7.00 -1.89 26.01
N LEU A 190 -8.16 -2.21 26.58
CA LEU A 190 -8.80 -3.52 26.49
C LEU A 190 -9.86 -3.48 25.41
N ASP A 191 -9.82 -4.43 24.49
CA ASP A 191 -10.75 -4.48 23.37
C ASP A 191 -12.14 -4.92 23.83
N ILE A 192 -13.17 -4.26 23.28
CA ILE A 192 -14.56 -4.66 23.40
C ILE A 192 -14.97 -5.23 22.05
N PRO A 193 -15.74 -6.34 22.00
CA PRO A 193 -16.17 -6.95 20.74
C PRO A 193 -17.31 -6.17 20.09
N LYS A 194 -17.06 -4.88 19.86
CA LYS A 194 -17.96 -3.92 19.26
C LYS A 194 -17.16 -3.07 18.30
N SER A 195 -17.50 -3.20 17.03
CA SER A 195 -16.85 -2.48 15.94
C SER A 195 -17.88 -1.70 15.13
N GLU A 196 -17.41 -0.61 14.52
CA GLU A 196 -18.21 0.21 13.62
C GLU A 196 -17.42 0.48 12.33
N CYS A 197 -17.96 0.02 11.20
CA CYS A 197 -17.32 0.15 9.90
C CYS A 197 -17.88 1.36 9.15
N HIS A 198 -17.00 2.21 8.64
CA HIS A 198 -17.34 3.29 7.73
C HIS A 198 -16.60 3.15 6.42
N VAL A 199 -17.26 3.62 5.36
CA VAL A 199 -16.71 3.66 4.01
C VAL A 199 -16.77 5.08 3.49
N TYR A 200 -15.66 5.54 2.94
CA TYR A 200 -15.57 6.74 2.13
C TYR A 200 -15.40 6.33 0.68
N THR A 201 -16.30 6.75 -0.20
CA THR A 201 -16.12 6.59 -1.64
C THR A 201 -15.60 7.90 -2.22
N LEU A 202 -14.45 7.88 -2.89
CA LEU A 202 -13.87 9.10 -3.46
C LEU A 202 -14.84 9.76 -4.44
N GLY A 203 -14.97 11.08 -4.36
CA GLY A 203 -15.90 11.87 -5.15
C GLY A 203 -17.27 12.04 -4.52
N THR A 204 -17.53 11.44 -3.35
CA THR A 204 -18.78 11.66 -2.59
C THR A 204 -18.65 12.71 -1.50
N GLY A 205 -17.44 13.07 -1.06
CA GLY A 205 -17.23 14.11 -0.05
C GLY A 205 -17.65 13.74 1.38
N SER A 206 -18.03 12.48 1.65
CA SER A 206 -18.56 12.07 2.95
C SER A 206 -18.31 10.61 3.32
N TRP A 207 -18.19 10.38 4.63
CA TRP A 207 -18.15 9.04 5.21
C TRP A 207 -19.58 8.51 5.38
N ARG A 208 -19.77 7.21 5.11
CA ARG A 208 -21.01 6.49 5.39
C ARG A 208 -20.75 5.33 6.34
N LYS A 209 -21.57 5.23 7.39
CA LYS A 209 -21.63 4.07 8.27
C LYS A 209 -22.31 2.88 7.57
N ILE A 210 -21.71 1.71 7.67
CA ILE A 210 -22.31 0.44 7.23
C ILE A 210 -23.11 -0.15 8.39
N ALA A 211 -24.36 -0.55 8.14
CA ALA A 211 -25.18 -1.25 9.13
C ALA A 211 -24.60 -2.65 9.38
N HIS A 212 -24.46 -3.05 10.63
CA HIS A 212 -23.62 -4.19 11.01
C HIS A 212 -24.41 -5.30 11.68
N ASP A 213 -24.19 -6.54 11.24
CA ASP A 213 -24.55 -7.76 11.98
C ASP A 213 -23.38 -8.78 12.09
N HIS A 214 -22.22 -8.57 11.44
CA HIS A 214 -21.27 -9.68 11.18
C HIS A 214 -19.80 -9.51 11.56
N ALA A 215 -19.29 -8.38 12.07
CA ALA A 215 -17.89 -8.30 12.53
C ALA A 215 -17.78 -8.01 14.04
N LYS A 216 -18.12 -9.02 14.86
CA LYS A 216 -17.63 -9.13 16.24
C LYS A 216 -16.20 -9.68 16.24
N LEU A 217 -15.30 -8.99 15.55
CA LEU A 217 -13.91 -9.41 15.37
C LEU A 217 -13.01 -8.40 16.11
N GLU A 218 -12.01 -8.91 16.83
CA GLU A 218 -10.93 -8.12 17.39
C GLU A 218 -9.90 -7.87 16.28
N TYR A 219 -9.86 -6.64 15.78
CA TYR A 219 -8.85 -6.25 14.80
C TYR A 219 -7.62 -5.72 15.52
N ASN A 220 -6.47 -6.06 14.96
CA ASN A 220 -5.20 -5.55 15.45
C ASN A 220 -5.01 -4.09 15.01
N CYS A 221 -4.65 -3.20 15.95
CA CYS A 221 -4.53 -1.75 15.71
C CYS A 221 -3.43 -1.34 14.73
N ARG A 222 -2.55 -2.26 14.32
CA ARG A 222 -1.48 -1.99 13.35
C ARG A 222 -1.76 -2.49 11.93
N SER A 223 -2.76 -3.35 11.72
CA SER A 223 -2.98 -3.91 10.37
C SER A 223 -3.56 -2.87 9.42
N THR A 224 -3.02 -2.82 8.20
CA THR A 224 -3.69 -2.17 7.09
C THR A 224 -4.21 -3.23 6.13
N GLY A 225 -5.41 -3.02 5.60
CA GLY A 225 -6.09 -4.04 4.79
C GLY A 225 -5.35 -4.32 3.50
N ALA A 226 -4.97 -5.58 3.30
CA ALA A 226 -4.41 -6.08 2.05
C ALA A 226 -5.46 -6.03 0.94
N PHE A 227 -5.20 -5.20 -0.07
CA PHE A 227 -6.09 -5.04 -1.22
C PHE A 227 -5.79 -6.07 -2.31
N LEU A 228 -6.73 -6.98 -2.57
CA LEU A 228 -6.63 -7.98 -3.63
C LEU A 228 -8.00 -8.23 -4.25
N ASN A 229 -8.07 -8.30 -5.58
CA ASN A 229 -9.27 -8.69 -6.35
C ASN A 229 -10.55 -7.89 -6.02
N GLY A 230 -10.42 -6.62 -5.64
CA GLY A 230 -11.58 -5.79 -5.28
C GLY A 230 -12.02 -5.94 -3.82
N ASN A 231 -11.28 -6.70 -3.02
CA ASN A 231 -11.58 -6.94 -1.62
C ASN A 231 -10.43 -6.48 -0.72
N LEU A 232 -10.75 -6.08 0.50
CA LEU A 232 -9.78 -5.76 1.54
C LEU A 232 -9.72 -6.91 2.53
N HIS A 233 -8.52 -7.28 2.96
CA HIS A 233 -8.31 -8.41 3.84
C HIS A 233 -7.49 -7.99 5.06
N TRP A 234 -7.92 -8.39 6.26
CA TRP A 234 -7.21 -8.14 7.50
C TRP A 234 -7.05 -9.44 8.27
N LEU A 235 -5.92 -9.58 8.95
CA LEU A 235 -5.77 -10.58 9.99
C LEU A 235 -6.48 -10.11 11.27
N VAL A 236 -7.35 -10.95 11.82
CA VAL A 236 -8.19 -10.65 12.97
C VAL A 236 -8.24 -11.82 13.95
N VAL A 237 -8.67 -11.54 15.18
CA VAL A 237 -8.97 -12.57 16.18
C VAL A 237 -10.46 -12.57 16.44
N ASP A 238 -11.09 -13.74 16.44
CA ASP A 238 -12.49 -13.85 16.84
C ASP A 238 -12.65 -13.87 18.39
N LEU A 239 -13.89 -13.89 18.85
CA LEU A 239 -14.21 -13.94 20.28
C LEU A 239 -13.68 -15.17 21.02
N GLU A 240 -13.37 -16.24 20.29
CA GLU A 240 -12.84 -17.48 20.83
C GLU A 240 -11.31 -17.44 20.93
N GLY A 241 -10.68 -16.35 20.47
CA GLY A 241 -9.23 -16.22 20.43
C GLY A 241 -8.60 -16.85 19.18
N THR A 242 -9.41 -17.25 18.20
CA THR A 242 -8.93 -17.90 16.97
C THR A 242 -8.60 -16.85 15.92
N CYS A 243 -7.42 -16.97 15.33
CA CYS A 243 -6.99 -16.11 14.23
C CYS A 243 -7.77 -16.44 12.95
N ARG A 244 -8.22 -15.41 12.24
CA ARG A 244 -8.99 -15.50 11.00
C ARG A 244 -8.59 -14.38 10.04
N ILE A 245 -9.00 -14.52 8.78
CA ILE A 245 -8.94 -13.42 7.82
C ILE A 245 -10.34 -12.82 7.70
N SER A 246 -10.47 -11.54 8.02
CA SER A 246 -11.66 -10.74 7.68
C SER A 246 -11.51 -10.20 6.27
N CYS A 247 -12.50 -10.41 5.43
CA CYS A 247 -12.54 -9.93 4.05
C CYS A 247 -13.74 -9.03 3.86
N PHE A 248 -13.50 -7.81 3.39
CA PHE A 248 -14.54 -6.84 3.05
C PHE A 248 -14.57 -6.63 1.55
N ASP A 249 -15.73 -6.92 0.96
CA ASP A 249 -15.97 -6.75 -0.46
C ASP A 249 -16.24 -5.28 -0.78
N LEU A 250 -15.40 -4.63 -1.60
CA LEU A 250 -15.59 -3.21 -1.91
C LEU A 250 -16.77 -2.94 -2.84
N GLU A 251 -17.32 -3.95 -3.49
CA GLU A 251 -18.51 -3.82 -4.32
C GLU A 251 -19.78 -3.93 -3.48
N THR A 252 -19.93 -5.06 -2.79
CA THR A 252 -21.14 -5.38 -2.02
C THR A 252 -21.13 -4.79 -0.61
N GLU A 253 -19.95 -4.39 -0.12
CA GLU A 253 -19.72 -3.84 1.23
C GLU A 253 -20.13 -4.79 2.35
N LEU A 254 -19.97 -6.09 2.09
CA LEU A 254 -20.23 -7.17 3.03
C LEU A 254 -18.92 -7.76 3.56
N PHE A 255 -18.95 -8.16 4.83
CA PHE A 255 -17.87 -8.91 5.45
C PHE A 255 -18.07 -10.41 5.26
N ARG A 256 -16.96 -11.10 5.00
CA ARG A 256 -16.83 -12.57 5.10
C ARG A 256 -15.57 -12.91 5.86
N THR A 257 -15.50 -14.12 6.40
CA THR A 257 -14.34 -14.58 7.18
C THR A 257 -13.80 -15.87 6.63
N PHE A 258 -12.47 -16.01 6.61
CA PHE A 258 -11.79 -17.24 6.23
C PHE A 258 -10.96 -17.79 7.39
N THR A 259 -10.84 -19.11 7.47
CA THR A 259 -9.90 -19.76 8.38
C THR A 259 -8.46 -19.65 7.85
N ILE A 260 -7.50 -19.74 8.78
CA ILE A 260 -6.10 -19.90 8.45
C ILE A 260 -5.64 -21.28 8.92
N PRO A 261 -4.72 -21.94 8.20
CA PRO A 261 -4.37 -23.33 8.43
C PRO A 261 -3.38 -23.54 9.60
N PHE A 262 -2.91 -22.47 10.23
CA PHE A 262 -1.96 -22.53 11.35
C PHE A 262 -2.33 -21.53 12.43
N ASN A 263 -1.99 -21.88 13.67
CA ASN A 263 -2.15 -20.99 14.81
C ASN A 263 -1.08 -19.89 14.74
N VAL A 264 -1.41 -18.77 14.11
CA VAL A 264 -0.61 -17.55 14.26
C VAL A 264 -0.75 -17.10 15.70
N ILE A 265 0.35 -17.07 16.44
CA ILE A 265 0.38 -16.53 17.80
C ILE A 265 0.27 -15.01 17.69
N LEU A 266 -0.97 -14.50 17.68
CA LEU A 266 -1.24 -13.08 17.80
C LEU A 266 -1.14 -12.69 19.28
N ASN A 267 0.08 -12.45 19.76
CA ASN A 267 0.25 -11.87 21.09
C ASN A 267 -0.27 -10.42 21.05
N ARG A 268 -1.20 -10.08 21.96
CA ARG A 268 -1.85 -8.76 22.07
C ARG A 268 -0.86 -7.58 22.22
N SER A 269 0.40 -7.85 22.54
CA SER A 269 1.49 -6.87 22.66
C SER A 269 2.47 -6.85 21.47
N ARG A 270 2.47 -7.89 20.63
CA ARG A 270 3.49 -8.16 19.60
C ARG A 270 2.84 -8.83 18.39
N CYS A 271 2.50 -8.04 17.39
CA CYS A 271 1.83 -8.50 16.18
C CYS A 271 2.89 -9.01 15.21
N LEU A 272 3.15 -10.32 15.19
CA LEU A 272 4.21 -10.92 14.37
C LEU A 272 3.71 -11.50 13.05
N GLY A 273 2.40 -11.43 12.80
CA GLY A 273 1.79 -11.76 11.52
C GLY A 273 0.91 -10.61 11.06
N ASP A 274 1.13 -10.15 9.84
CA ASP A 274 0.19 -9.32 9.08
C ASP A 274 -0.09 -10.02 7.75
N LEU A 275 -1.18 -9.61 7.09
CA LEU A 275 -1.60 -10.17 5.82
C LEU A 275 -1.12 -9.26 4.69
N PHE A 276 -0.48 -9.84 3.69
CA PHE A 276 0.08 -9.11 2.56
C PHE A 276 -0.43 -9.66 1.24
N VAL A 277 -0.10 -8.94 0.17
CA VAL A 277 -0.28 -9.39 -1.21
C VAL A 277 1.08 -9.56 -1.84
N LEU A 278 1.37 -10.77 -2.33
CA LEU A 278 2.62 -11.08 -3.02
C LEU A 278 2.30 -11.63 -4.41
N GLY A 279 2.55 -10.81 -5.43
CA GLY A 279 2.00 -11.04 -6.77
C GLY A 279 0.49 -10.80 -6.74
N ASP A 280 -0.29 -11.78 -7.18
CA ASP A 280 -1.77 -11.72 -7.16
C ASP A 280 -2.37 -12.68 -6.11
N ARG A 281 -1.64 -12.94 -5.02
CA ARG A 281 -2.02 -13.91 -3.98
C ARG A 281 -1.87 -13.33 -2.58
N LEU A 282 -2.73 -13.77 -1.66
CA LEU A 282 -2.60 -13.45 -0.24
C LEU A 282 -1.45 -14.25 0.38
N CYS A 283 -0.65 -13.60 1.22
CA CYS A 283 0.39 -14.26 1.97
C CYS A 283 0.48 -13.77 3.42
N ILE A 284 1.04 -14.65 4.26
CA ILE A 284 1.40 -14.34 5.65
C ILE A 284 2.90 -14.60 5.77
N CYS A 285 3.61 -13.64 6.33
CA CYS A 285 5.01 -13.79 6.66
C CYS A 285 5.14 -14.12 8.15
N ASP A 286 5.79 -15.23 8.46
CA ASP A 286 6.11 -15.67 9.81
C ASP A 286 7.63 -15.59 10.01
N ASN A 287 8.06 -14.66 10.84
CA ASN A 287 9.45 -14.48 11.24
C ASN A 287 9.63 -14.70 12.76
N THR A 288 8.74 -15.47 13.39
CA THR A 288 8.79 -15.74 14.84
C THR A 288 9.91 -16.69 15.25
N SER A 289 10.36 -17.56 14.33
CA SER A 289 11.53 -18.41 14.51
C SER A 289 12.82 -17.59 14.63
N GLU A 290 13.75 -17.99 15.49
CA GLU A 290 15.07 -17.34 15.59
C GLU A 290 15.94 -17.58 14.34
N ASP A 291 15.69 -18.68 13.63
CA ASP A 291 16.55 -19.14 12.53
C ASP A 291 15.94 -18.91 11.14
N GLU A 292 14.62 -18.72 11.05
CA GLU A 292 13.91 -18.76 9.77
C GLU A 292 12.86 -17.66 9.61
N ILE A 293 12.65 -17.26 8.35
CA ILE A 293 11.50 -16.49 7.88
C ILE A 293 10.75 -17.37 6.88
N VAL A 294 9.46 -17.58 7.13
CA VAL A 294 8.59 -18.43 6.32
C VAL A 294 7.47 -17.59 5.72
N ILE A 295 7.32 -17.66 4.40
CA ILE A 295 6.19 -17.03 3.69
C ILE A 295 5.21 -18.12 3.31
N TRP A 296 4.01 -18.02 3.88
CA TRP A 296 2.85 -18.82 3.53
C TRP A 296 2.05 -18.11 2.45
N LEU A 297 1.67 -18.83 1.39
CA LEU A 297 0.89 -18.31 0.28
C LEU A 297 -0.41 -19.09 0.12
N MET A 298 -1.53 -18.39 -0.02
CA MET A 298 -2.79 -18.97 -0.48
C MET A 298 -2.71 -19.15 -1.99
N ARG A 299 -2.58 -20.40 -2.45
CA ARG A 299 -2.36 -20.70 -3.87
C ARG A 299 -3.60 -20.42 -4.70
N GLU A 300 -4.76 -20.79 -4.19
CA GLU A 300 -6.06 -20.59 -4.83
C GLU A 300 -6.87 -19.61 -3.97
N TYR A 301 -7.28 -18.49 -4.58
CA TYR A 301 -7.96 -17.41 -3.87
C TYR A 301 -9.29 -17.91 -3.26
N GLU A 302 -9.50 -17.61 -1.97
CA GLU A 302 -10.66 -18.06 -1.17
C GLU A 302 -10.74 -19.56 -0.89
N ASP A 303 -9.71 -20.34 -1.25
CA ASP A 303 -9.58 -21.74 -0.82
C ASP A 303 -8.69 -21.84 0.41
N GLU A 304 -9.33 -22.03 1.57
CA GLU A 304 -8.69 -22.19 2.88
C GLU A 304 -7.74 -23.40 2.96
N THR A 305 -7.89 -24.38 2.06
CA THR A 305 -7.04 -25.58 2.02
C THR A 305 -5.81 -25.40 1.15
N SER A 306 -5.73 -24.31 0.38
CA SER A 306 -4.68 -24.08 -0.63
C SER A 306 -3.41 -23.42 -0.09
N TRP A 307 -3.37 -23.12 1.21
CA TRP A 307 -2.21 -22.50 1.84
C TRP A 307 -1.00 -23.45 1.85
N ALA A 308 0.15 -22.93 1.42
CA ALA A 308 1.41 -23.66 1.43
C ALA A 308 2.58 -22.78 1.86
N LYS A 309 3.59 -23.39 2.49
CA LYS A 309 4.91 -22.76 2.65
C LYS A 309 5.57 -22.68 1.29
N GLU A 310 5.76 -21.48 0.77
CA GLU A 310 6.36 -21.29 -0.55
C GLU A 310 7.82 -20.86 -0.44
N TYR A 311 8.13 -19.98 0.52
CA TYR A 311 9.49 -19.50 0.76
C TYR A 311 9.90 -19.80 2.20
N VAL A 312 11.06 -20.41 2.37
CA VAL A 312 11.70 -20.66 3.67
C VAL A 312 13.12 -20.13 3.58
N MET A 313 13.42 -19.12 4.40
CA MET A 313 14.65 -18.34 4.31
C MET A 313 15.35 -18.37 5.65
N SER A 314 16.63 -18.73 5.68
CA SER A 314 17.42 -18.67 6.91
C SER A 314 17.73 -17.22 7.27
N LYS A 315 17.49 -16.85 8.52
CA LYS A 315 17.97 -15.60 9.11
C LYS A 315 19.48 -15.67 9.21
N ARG A 316 20.15 -14.62 8.78
CA ARG A 316 21.61 -14.51 8.89
C ARG A 316 21.95 -13.52 10.00
N PRO A 317 23.18 -13.58 10.58
CA PRO A 317 23.60 -12.65 11.62
C PRO A 317 23.61 -11.18 11.19
N ASP A 318 23.72 -10.91 9.89
CA ASP A 318 23.63 -9.57 9.29
C ASP A 318 22.19 -9.04 9.17
N LEU A 319 21.19 -9.91 9.32
CA LEU A 319 19.79 -9.55 9.50
C LEU A 319 19.45 -9.54 11.00
N ASP A 320 20.14 -8.68 11.75
CA ASP A 320 19.90 -8.49 13.18
C ASP A 320 18.75 -7.48 13.37
N GLY A 321 17.52 -8.00 13.35
CA GLY A 321 16.32 -7.29 13.79
C GLY A 321 15.70 -8.07 14.94
N GLU A 322 15.07 -7.40 15.90
CA GLU A 322 14.37 -8.13 16.97
C GLU A 322 13.35 -9.09 16.34
N CYS A 323 13.23 -10.31 16.88
CA CYS A 323 12.20 -11.29 16.48
C CYS A 323 10.75 -10.80 16.70
N ASN A 324 10.59 -9.56 17.17
CA ASN A 324 9.32 -8.91 17.49
C ASN A 324 8.80 -7.96 16.38
N GLU A 325 9.53 -7.81 15.28
CA GLU A 325 9.23 -6.89 14.17
C GLU A 325 8.56 -7.59 12.98
N VAL A 326 7.80 -6.86 12.16
CA VAL A 326 7.08 -7.47 11.02
C VAL A 326 7.94 -7.44 9.76
N VAL A 327 8.16 -8.62 9.16
CA VAL A 327 8.75 -8.71 7.81
C VAL A 327 7.65 -8.68 6.76
N ARG A 328 7.71 -7.73 5.83
CA ARG A 328 6.72 -7.51 4.78
C ARG A 328 7.28 -7.97 3.43
N PRO A 329 6.79 -9.08 2.86
CA PRO A 329 7.09 -9.43 1.48
C PRO A 329 6.41 -8.45 0.53
N MET A 330 7.18 -7.89 -0.40
CA MET A 330 6.70 -6.85 -1.31
C MET A 330 6.57 -7.37 -2.75
N LYS A 331 7.64 -7.94 -3.31
CA LYS A 331 7.68 -8.35 -4.73
C LYS A 331 8.50 -9.61 -4.92
N VAL A 332 8.03 -10.50 -5.81
CA VAL A 332 8.83 -11.58 -6.39
C VAL A 332 9.27 -11.16 -7.78
N PHE A 333 10.56 -11.27 -8.07
CA PHE A 333 11.14 -11.01 -9.39
C PHE A 333 11.14 -12.27 -10.27
N ARG A 334 11.31 -12.11 -11.58
CA ARG A 334 11.32 -13.23 -12.54
C ARG A 334 12.41 -14.27 -12.26
N ASN A 335 13.51 -13.87 -11.65
CA ASN A 335 14.60 -14.77 -11.26
C ASN A 335 14.31 -15.55 -9.95
N GLY A 336 13.14 -15.33 -9.33
CA GLY A 336 12.74 -15.94 -8.06
C GLY A 336 13.15 -15.17 -6.82
N ASP A 337 13.93 -14.09 -6.95
CA ASP A 337 14.34 -13.26 -5.82
C ASP A 337 13.11 -12.56 -5.22
N VAL A 338 13.12 -12.35 -3.90
CA VAL A 338 12.01 -11.75 -3.16
C VAL A 338 12.47 -10.48 -2.46
N LEU A 339 11.88 -9.34 -2.83
CA LEU A 339 12.07 -8.07 -2.13
C LEU A 339 11.18 -8.01 -0.88
N MET A 340 11.78 -7.67 0.25
CA MET A 340 11.12 -7.57 1.55
C MET A 340 11.51 -6.28 2.28
N ALA A 341 10.63 -5.85 3.18
CA ALA A 341 10.90 -4.81 4.16
C ALA A 341 10.92 -5.41 5.56
N TRP A 342 11.92 -5.07 6.36
CA TRP A 342 11.93 -5.42 7.79
C TRP A 342 11.50 -4.20 8.59
N ASP A 343 10.24 -4.22 9.01
CA ASP A 343 9.52 -3.11 9.65
C ASP A 343 9.84 -1.76 8.98
N ASP A 344 10.17 -0.74 9.78
CA ASP A 344 10.49 0.60 9.28
C ASP A 344 12.02 0.83 9.18
N TYR A 345 12.85 -0.22 9.17
CA TYR A 345 14.31 -0.09 9.29
C TYR A 345 15.04 -0.19 7.95
N PHE A 346 14.84 -1.29 7.21
CA PHE A 346 15.57 -1.51 5.98
C PHE A 346 14.84 -2.43 4.99
N LEU A 347 15.26 -2.32 3.73
CA LEU A 347 14.84 -3.16 2.62
C LEU A 347 15.95 -4.14 2.27
N PHE A 348 15.58 -5.38 2.02
CA PHE A 348 16.51 -6.44 1.63
C PHE A 348 15.85 -7.33 0.60
N TYR A 349 16.65 -8.07 -0.17
CA TYR A 349 16.11 -9.13 -1.01
C TYR A 349 16.71 -10.47 -0.63
N TYR A 350 15.88 -11.51 -0.74
CA TYR A 350 16.30 -12.89 -0.68
C TYR A 350 16.56 -13.39 -2.09
N SER A 351 17.75 -13.95 -2.33
CA SER A 351 18.03 -14.62 -3.58
C SER A 351 17.71 -16.11 -3.51
N GLU A 352 16.82 -16.55 -4.39
CA GLU A 352 16.40 -17.95 -4.47
C GLU A 352 17.53 -18.85 -4.96
N ARG A 353 18.39 -18.33 -5.85
CA ARG A 353 19.55 -19.04 -6.40
C ARG A 353 20.63 -19.29 -5.36
N ASP A 354 20.99 -18.25 -4.61
CA ASP A 354 22.08 -18.30 -3.63
C ASP A 354 21.60 -18.72 -2.24
N LYS A 355 20.28 -18.89 -2.06
CA LYS A 355 19.63 -19.16 -0.77
C LYS A 355 20.12 -18.20 0.31
N GLY A 356 20.25 -16.93 -0.05
CA GLY A 356 20.90 -15.92 0.77
C GLY A 356 20.24 -14.55 0.65
N SER A 357 20.18 -13.84 1.77
CA SER A 357 19.67 -12.47 1.83
C SER A 357 20.79 -11.45 1.63
N ARG A 358 20.48 -10.32 1.03
CA ARG A 358 21.40 -9.17 0.90
C ARG A 358 20.66 -7.86 1.17
N SER A 359 21.28 -6.97 1.95
CA SER A 359 20.80 -5.60 2.12
C SER A 359 20.95 -4.82 0.83
N ILE A 360 20.10 -3.81 0.64
CA ILE A 360 20.22 -2.89 -0.48
C ILE A 360 20.87 -1.62 0.04
N ALA A 361 22.14 -1.40 -0.32
CA ALA A 361 22.97 -0.29 0.17
C ALA A 361 22.33 1.11 -0.01
N MET A 362 21.48 1.32 -1.01
CA MET A 362 20.74 2.58 -1.19
C MET A 362 19.79 2.91 -0.01
N PHE A 363 19.35 1.88 0.72
CA PHE A 363 18.37 1.96 1.80
C PHE A 363 19.01 1.80 3.18
N GLU A 364 20.32 1.62 3.27
CA GLU A 364 21.06 1.71 4.53
C GLU A 364 21.12 3.17 4.95
N CYS A 365 20.38 3.56 6.00
CA CYS A 365 20.36 4.93 6.47
C CYS A 365 20.10 5.00 7.98
N MET A 366 20.62 6.05 8.62
CA MET A 366 20.18 6.47 9.94
C MET A 366 18.80 7.15 9.83
N GLY A 367 17.73 6.37 9.92
CA GLY A 367 16.36 6.87 9.90
C GLY A 367 15.32 5.77 9.70
N SER A 368 14.04 6.14 9.71
CA SER A 368 12.95 5.21 9.37
C SER A 368 12.57 5.27 7.89
N ILE A 369 12.17 4.12 7.38
CA ILE A 369 11.74 3.86 6.01
C ILE A 369 10.30 3.36 6.06
N ASP A 370 9.45 3.92 5.21
CA ASP A 370 8.10 3.41 4.99
C ASP A 370 7.93 3.19 3.50
N SER A 371 7.44 2.02 3.10
CA SER A 371 7.46 1.61 1.70
C SER A 371 6.23 0.81 1.28
N CYS A 372 5.88 0.92 0.00
CA CYS A 372 4.83 0.13 -0.60
C CYS A 372 5.06 -0.06 -2.10
N LEU A 373 4.51 -1.15 -2.66
CA LEU A 373 4.38 -1.24 -4.10
C LEU A 373 3.33 -0.26 -4.61
N HIS A 374 3.66 0.43 -5.70
CA HIS A 374 2.78 1.40 -6.31
C HIS A 374 2.76 1.28 -7.81
N LYS A 375 1.56 1.11 -8.36
CA LYS A 375 1.33 1.11 -9.79
C LYS A 375 1.04 2.56 -10.22
N PRO A 376 1.90 3.20 -11.02
CA PRO A 376 1.79 4.61 -11.34
C PRO A 376 0.58 4.90 -12.23
N SER A 377 0.03 6.11 -12.13
CA SER A 377 -1.16 6.50 -12.89
C SER A 377 -1.21 7.99 -13.16
N PHE A 378 -1.78 8.36 -14.31
CA PHE A 378 -2.07 9.74 -14.67
C PHE A 378 -3.50 10.17 -14.30
N ILE A 379 -4.24 9.37 -13.52
CA ILE A 379 -5.60 9.71 -13.06
C ILE A 379 -5.53 11.01 -12.23
N PRO A 380 -6.12 12.12 -12.71
CA PRO A 380 -6.17 13.35 -11.94
C PRO A 380 -7.08 13.20 -10.72
N LEU A 381 -6.68 13.71 -9.56
CA LEU A 381 -7.55 13.74 -8.39
C LEU A 381 -8.71 14.72 -8.59
N THR A 382 -8.57 15.70 -9.47
CA THR A 382 -9.66 16.62 -9.89
C THR A 382 -10.85 15.90 -10.53
N ASN A 383 -10.70 14.64 -10.94
CA ASN A 383 -11.82 13.80 -11.40
C ASN A 383 -12.81 13.42 -10.26
N PHE A 384 -12.49 13.72 -9.00
CA PHE A 384 -13.36 13.46 -7.86
C PHE A 384 -14.05 14.77 -7.42
N PRO A 385 -15.28 15.06 -7.90
CA PRO A 385 -15.85 16.41 -7.91
C PRO A 385 -16.17 17.01 -6.54
N MET A 386 -16.33 16.17 -5.51
CA MET A 386 -16.63 16.62 -4.14
C MET A 386 -15.38 16.77 -3.26
N GLU A 387 -14.20 16.50 -3.82
CA GLU A 387 -12.95 16.54 -3.08
C GLU A 387 -12.25 17.89 -3.26
N ASN A 388 -11.62 18.36 -2.19
CA ASN A 388 -10.77 19.54 -2.27
C ASN A 388 -9.34 19.12 -2.64
N VAL A 389 -9.01 19.23 -3.92
CA VAL A 389 -7.72 18.79 -4.48
C VAL A 389 -6.71 19.92 -4.40
N MET A 390 -5.50 19.58 -3.99
CA MET A 390 -4.34 20.46 -3.90
C MET A 390 -3.19 19.86 -4.70
N SER A 391 -2.29 20.70 -5.20
CA SER A 391 -1.09 20.29 -5.94
C SER A 391 0.18 20.65 -5.17
N PHE A 392 1.29 19.96 -5.45
CA PHE A 392 2.60 20.19 -4.82
C PHE A 392 3.79 20.04 -5.77
#